data_AF-A0A1D9P805-F1
#
_entry.id   AF-A0A1D9P805-F1
#
_cell.length_a   1.000
_cell.length_b   1.000
_cell.length_c   1.000
_cell.angle_alpha   90.00
_cell.angle_beta   90.00
_cell.angle_gamma   90.00
#
_symmetry.space_group_name_H-M   'P 1'
#
loop_
_entity.id
_entity.type
_entity.pdbx_description
1 polymer ?
#
loop_
_entity_poly.entity_id
_entity_poly.type
_entity_poly.pdbx_seq_one_letter_code
_entity_poly.pdbx_strand_id
1 'polypeptide(L)'
;MKRIIIGFMICLLFWNCNKKKENKEVNILYIISEKDKKFLTHLQKQNIPPPLPEFYFHNQIIIDKNGDFYFYQKEAIPWHCIESETDTIPDFINLKPIEIIKIPNNSCVDFIKLNISNKAERQRQIIIASEKDTINNMNFNKILTFLNNSLSSKIDAFKIRRTTQEEDTVLKYKKNNEYYFSDSIKWDKTKIKFYK
;
A
#
# COMPACT_ATOMS: atom_id res chain seq x y z
N MET A 1 56.10 31.01 -18.65
CA MET A 1 55.59 29.72 -18.13
C MET A 1 54.80 29.86 -16.82
N LYS A 2 55.27 30.59 -15.80
CA LYS A 2 54.54 30.78 -14.52
C LYS A 2 53.12 31.39 -14.66
N ARG A 3 52.88 32.26 -15.66
CA ARG A 3 51.54 32.85 -15.93
C ARG A 3 50.51 31.88 -16.51
N ILE A 4 50.95 30.83 -17.22
CA ILE A 4 50.06 29.81 -17.80
C ILE A 4 49.58 28.83 -16.72
N ILE A 5 50.46 28.55 -15.74
CA ILE A 5 50.17 27.65 -14.61
C ILE A 5 49.08 28.26 -13.69
N ILE A 6 49.11 29.58 -13.48
CA ILE A 6 48.11 30.28 -12.64
C ILE A 6 46.72 30.26 -13.30
N GLY A 7 46.65 30.43 -14.63
CA GLY A 7 45.39 30.31 -15.37
C GLY A 7 44.78 28.91 -15.29
N PHE A 8 45.61 27.87 -15.33
CA PHE A 8 45.17 26.48 -15.23
C PHE A 8 44.68 26.12 -13.81
N MET A 9 45.30 26.68 -12.76
CA MET A 9 44.84 26.52 -11.37
C MET A 9 43.47 27.17 -11.10
N ILE A 10 43.17 28.31 -11.74
CA ILE A 10 41.88 28.99 -11.58
C ILE A 10 40.75 28.20 -12.26
N CYS A 11 41.02 27.56 -13.41
CA CYS A 11 40.03 26.72 -14.09
C CYS A 11 39.66 25.44 -13.30
N LEU A 12 40.59 24.91 -12.48
CA LEU A 12 40.32 23.75 -11.62
C LEU A 12 39.40 24.08 -10.43
N LEU A 13 39.37 25.33 -9.97
CA LEU A 13 38.50 25.78 -8.88
C LEU A 13 37.02 25.89 -9.29
N PHE A 14 36.72 26.02 -10.58
CA PHE A 14 35.34 26.09 -11.09
C PHE A 14 34.75 24.73 -11.48
N TRP A 15 35.55 23.66 -11.54
CA TRP A 15 35.06 22.32 -11.91
C TRP A 15 34.38 21.57 -10.75
N ASN A 16 34.50 22.04 -9.50
CA ASN A 16 33.93 21.33 -8.35
C ASN A 16 32.50 21.76 -7.97
N CYS A 17 31.80 22.45 -8.87
CA CYS A 17 30.39 22.77 -8.70
C CYS A 17 29.52 21.55 -9.08
N ASN A 18 29.73 20.44 -8.38
CA ASN A 18 28.72 19.39 -8.31
C ASN A 18 27.54 20.00 -7.55
N LYS A 19 26.54 20.51 -8.28
CA LYS A 19 25.21 20.76 -7.73
C LYS A 19 24.79 19.48 -7.03
N LYS A 20 24.90 19.44 -5.70
CA LYS A 20 24.14 18.51 -4.87
C LYS A 20 22.69 18.76 -5.27
N LYS A 21 22.16 17.92 -6.16
CA LYS A 21 20.72 17.78 -6.28
C LYS A 21 20.29 17.31 -4.90
N GLU A 22 19.87 18.24 -4.07
CA GLU A 22 18.99 17.92 -2.97
C GLU A 22 17.81 17.22 -3.62
N ASN A 23 17.80 15.88 -3.59
CA ASN A 23 16.60 15.10 -3.81
C ASN A 23 15.67 15.48 -2.66
N LYS A 24 15.00 16.64 -2.76
CA LYS A 24 13.87 16.95 -1.91
C LYS A 24 12.89 15.82 -2.19
N GLU A 25 12.71 14.94 -1.20
CA GLU A 25 11.72 13.88 -1.24
C GLU A 25 10.36 14.57 -1.47
N VAL A 26 9.88 14.53 -2.72
CA VAL A 26 8.61 15.13 -3.09
C VAL A 26 7.52 14.29 -2.44
N ASN A 27 6.73 14.92 -1.57
CA ASN A 27 5.56 14.27 -1.01
C ASN A 27 4.49 14.17 -2.11
N ILE A 28 4.28 12.97 -2.64
CA ILE A 28 3.30 12.69 -3.69
C ILE A 28 1.92 12.58 -3.04
N LEU A 29 0.97 13.36 -3.54
CA LEU A 29 -0.44 13.18 -3.21
C LEU A 29 -1.00 11.99 -3.99
N TYR A 30 -1.53 11.00 -3.30
CA TYR A 30 -2.16 9.84 -3.94
C TYR A 30 -3.65 9.81 -3.61
N ILE A 31 -4.51 9.82 -4.64
CA ILE A 31 -5.97 9.78 -4.49
C ILE A 31 -6.45 8.46 -5.10
N ILE A 32 -6.96 7.54 -4.26
CA ILE A 32 -7.31 6.18 -4.66
C ILE A 32 -8.41 6.21 -5.72
N SER A 33 -9.52 6.89 -5.45
CA SER A 33 -10.65 7.01 -6.38
C SER A 33 -10.26 7.58 -7.75
N GLU A 34 -9.32 8.52 -7.80
CA GLU A 34 -8.82 9.11 -9.05
C GLU A 34 -8.00 8.09 -9.86
N LYS A 35 -7.13 7.33 -9.19
CA LYS A 35 -6.31 6.29 -9.82
C LYS A 35 -7.17 5.17 -10.37
N ASP A 36 -8.15 4.72 -9.61
CA ASP A 36 -9.11 3.69 -10.02
C ASP A 36 -9.92 4.15 -11.23
N LYS A 37 -10.47 5.37 -11.18
CA LYS A 37 -11.21 5.96 -12.32
C LYS A 37 -10.35 6.04 -13.58
N LYS A 38 -9.09 6.47 -13.44
CA LYS A 38 -8.15 6.57 -14.57
C LYS A 38 -7.84 5.19 -15.17
N PHE A 39 -7.64 4.19 -14.33
CA PHE A 39 -7.41 2.81 -14.75
C PHE A 39 -8.64 2.23 -15.48
N LEU A 40 -9.84 2.35 -14.91
CA LEU A 40 -11.07 1.89 -15.54
C LEU A 40 -11.35 2.57 -16.88
N THR A 41 -11.12 3.88 -16.96
CA THR A 41 -11.25 4.65 -18.22
C THR A 41 -10.25 4.16 -19.28
N HIS A 42 -9.04 3.76 -18.87
CA HIS A 42 -8.04 3.20 -19.76
C HIS A 42 -8.47 1.84 -20.32
N LEU A 43 -8.97 0.94 -19.47
CA LEU A 43 -9.47 -0.37 -19.88
C LEU A 43 -10.66 -0.24 -20.84
N GLN A 44 -11.61 0.64 -20.54
CA GLN A 44 -12.76 0.93 -21.41
C GLN A 44 -12.33 1.37 -22.80
N LYS A 45 -11.32 2.26 -22.90
CA LYS A 45 -10.78 2.71 -24.20
C LYS A 45 -10.13 1.59 -25.00
N GLN A 46 -9.65 0.55 -24.34
CA GLN A 46 -9.03 -0.62 -24.97
C GLN A 46 -10.03 -1.78 -25.16
N ASN A 47 -11.30 -1.60 -24.80
CA ASN A 47 -12.32 -2.66 -24.78
C ASN A 47 -11.90 -3.88 -23.95
N ILE A 48 -11.11 -3.66 -22.89
CA ILE A 48 -10.72 -4.71 -21.94
C ILE A 48 -11.74 -4.70 -20.79
N PRO A 49 -12.35 -5.83 -20.43
CA PRO A 49 -13.25 -5.89 -19.30
C PRO A 49 -12.50 -5.53 -18.00
N PRO A 50 -13.14 -4.82 -17.06
CA PRO A 50 -12.50 -4.50 -15.80
C PRO A 50 -12.18 -5.80 -15.03
N PRO A 51 -11.03 -5.86 -14.34
CA PRO A 51 -10.72 -7.00 -13.48
C PRO A 51 -11.68 -7.05 -12.28
N LEU A 52 -11.91 -8.25 -11.75
CA LEU A 52 -12.71 -8.44 -10.54
C LEU A 52 -12.08 -7.66 -9.35
N PRO A 53 -12.89 -7.07 -8.47
CA PRO A 53 -12.38 -6.39 -7.29
C PRO A 53 -11.65 -7.33 -6.33
N GLU A 54 -10.32 -7.32 -6.37
CA GLU A 54 -9.52 -7.99 -5.33
C GLU A 54 -9.47 -7.15 -4.05
N PHE A 55 -9.99 -7.70 -2.95
CA PHE A 55 -9.99 -7.05 -1.63
C PHE A 55 -8.88 -7.54 -0.70
N TYR A 56 -8.41 -8.78 -0.87
CA TYR A 56 -7.46 -9.40 0.07
C TYR A 56 -6.34 -10.11 -0.69
N PHE A 57 -5.10 -9.96 -0.22
CA PHE A 57 -3.94 -10.79 -0.56
C PHE A 57 -3.35 -11.36 0.72
N HIS A 58 -2.39 -12.28 0.65
CA HIS A 58 -1.81 -12.87 1.85
C HIS A 58 -1.29 -11.86 2.87
N ASN A 59 -0.81 -10.70 2.39
CA ASN A 59 -0.27 -9.62 3.20
C ASN A 59 -1.06 -8.33 3.00
N GLN A 60 -1.34 -7.64 4.10
CA GLN A 60 -2.12 -6.42 4.11
C GLN A 60 -1.46 -5.38 5.00
N ILE A 61 -1.29 -4.17 4.47
CA ILE A 61 -0.93 -2.98 5.23
C ILE A 61 -2.15 -2.07 5.29
N ILE A 62 -2.53 -1.61 6.48
CA ILE A 62 -3.58 -0.61 6.67
C ILE A 62 -2.92 0.72 7.04
N ILE A 63 -3.34 1.79 6.38
CA ILE A 63 -3.02 3.18 6.71
C ILE A 63 -4.24 3.78 7.38
N ASP A 64 -4.11 4.13 8.66
CA ASP A 64 -5.21 4.76 9.39
C ASP A 64 -5.38 6.24 9.02
N LYS A 65 -6.43 6.87 9.54
CA LYS A 65 -6.75 8.29 9.31
C LYS A 65 -5.65 9.25 9.78
N ASN A 66 -4.76 8.82 10.67
CA ASN A 66 -3.63 9.61 11.16
C ASN A 66 -2.36 9.36 10.34
N GLY A 67 -2.38 8.40 9.41
CA GLY A 67 -1.22 8.01 8.61
C GLY A 67 -0.31 7.00 9.30
N ASP A 68 -0.78 6.34 10.36
CA ASP A 68 -0.06 5.23 11.00
C ASP A 68 -0.27 3.93 10.21
N PHE A 69 0.79 3.12 10.17
CA PHE A 69 0.78 1.85 9.45
C PHE A 69 0.51 0.68 10.39
N TYR A 70 -0.36 -0.22 9.93
CA TYR A 70 -0.67 -1.49 10.57
C TYR A 70 -0.53 -2.61 9.57
N PHE A 71 -0.37 -3.83 10.06
CA PHE A 71 -0.18 -5.01 9.23
C PHE A 71 -0.96 -6.19 9.77
N TYR A 72 -1.50 -6.99 8.86
CA TYR A 72 -2.00 -8.32 9.17
C TYR A 72 -1.72 -9.27 8.00
N GLN A 73 -1.84 -10.57 8.27
CA GLN A 73 -1.75 -11.63 7.27
C GLN A 73 -2.97 -12.53 7.39
N LYS A 74 -3.42 -13.09 6.26
CA LYS A 74 -4.42 -14.15 6.21
C LYS A 74 -3.96 -15.26 5.26
N GLU A 75 -3.93 -16.49 5.76
CA GLU A 75 -3.53 -17.66 4.98
C GLU A 75 -4.62 -18.12 4.01
N ALA A 76 -5.88 -18.09 4.46
CA ALA A 76 -7.03 -18.43 3.66
C ALA A 76 -7.77 -17.15 3.24
N ILE A 77 -7.71 -16.86 1.95
CA ILE A 77 -8.46 -15.76 1.34
C ILE A 77 -9.45 -16.40 0.38
N PRO A 78 -10.75 -16.11 0.49
CA PRO A 78 -11.72 -16.58 -0.47
C PRO A 78 -11.31 -16.11 -1.87
N TRP A 79 -11.11 -17.07 -2.78
CA TRP A 79 -10.85 -16.79 -4.18
C TRP A 79 -12.06 -17.26 -4.98
N HIS A 80 -12.76 -16.31 -5.59
CA HIS A 80 -13.94 -16.60 -6.41
C HIS A 80 -13.53 -16.62 -7.87
N CYS A 81 -13.60 -17.80 -8.50
CA CYS A 81 -13.32 -17.96 -9.94
C CYS A 81 -14.57 -17.73 -10.81
N ILE A 82 -15.75 -17.58 -10.21
CA ILE A 82 -17.02 -17.39 -10.90
C ILE A 82 -17.51 -15.99 -10.56
N GLU A 83 -17.66 -15.17 -11.60
CA GLU A 83 -18.17 -13.81 -11.47
C GLU A 83 -19.61 -13.82 -10.93
N SER A 84 -19.85 -13.00 -9.91
CA SER A 84 -21.15 -12.75 -9.29
C SER A 84 -21.39 -11.25 -9.20
N GLU A 85 -22.66 -10.83 -9.29
CA GLU A 85 -23.08 -9.44 -9.04
C GLU A 85 -22.60 -8.90 -7.68
N THR A 86 -22.30 -9.80 -6.74
CA THR A 86 -21.81 -9.47 -5.39
C THR A 86 -20.29 -9.37 -5.26
N ASP A 87 -19.52 -9.60 -6.32
CA ASP A 87 -18.04 -9.57 -6.27
C ASP A 87 -17.47 -8.17 -6.03
N THR A 88 -18.32 -7.15 -6.06
CA THR A 88 -17.99 -5.78 -5.66
C THR A 88 -18.01 -5.56 -4.16
N ILE A 89 -18.42 -6.57 -3.37
CA ILE A 89 -18.56 -6.50 -1.91
C ILE A 89 -17.49 -7.39 -1.27
N PRO A 90 -16.65 -6.88 -0.35
CA PRO A 90 -15.64 -7.69 0.31
C PRO A 90 -16.24 -8.76 1.19
N ASP A 91 -15.57 -9.91 1.24
CA ASP A 91 -15.92 -11.00 2.15
C ASP A 91 -15.56 -10.67 3.60
N PHE A 92 -16.36 -11.19 4.53
CA PHE A 92 -16.03 -11.23 5.95
C PHE A 92 -14.96 -12.29 6.19
N ILE A 93 -13.75 -11.86 6.58
CA ILE A 93 -12.58 -12.72 6.78
C ILE A 93 -12.33 -13.05 8.26
N ASN A 94 -13.22 -12.61 9.14
CA ASN A 94 -13.12 -12.78 10.60
C ASN A 94 -11.76 -12.32 11.13
N LEU A 95 -11.36 -11.11 10.74
CA LEU A 95 -10.16 -10.43 11.21
C LEU A 95 -10.31 -10.08 12.69
N LYS A 96 -9.29 -10.40 13.47
CA LYS A 96 -9.27 -10.16 14.92
C LYS A 96 -8.27 -9.07 15.26
N PRO A 97 -8.52 -8.25 16.31
CA PRO A 97 -7.57 -7.21 16.73
C PRO A 97 -6.16 -7.75 17.04
N ILE A 98 -6.06 -8.98 17.55
CA ILE A 98 -4.79 -9.62 17.87
C ILE A 98 -3.92 -9.91 16.64
N GLU A 99 -4.54 -10.10 15.47
CA GLU A 99 -3.84 -10.36 14.20
C GLU A 99 -3.28 -9.08 13.57
N ILE A 100 -3.71 -7.91 14.04
CA ILE A 100 -3.23 -6.62 13.55
C ILE A 100 -2.04 -6.17 14.41
N ILE A 101 -0.92 -5.88 13.79
CA ILE A 101 0.26 -5.29 14.44
C ILE A 101 0.50 -3.87 13.94
N LYS A 102 0.97 -2.97 14.80
CA LYS A 102 1.40 -1.62 14.39
C LYS A 102 2.83 -1.69 13.87
N ILE A 103 3.08 -1.10 12.70
CA ILE A 103 4.42 -0.96 12.15
C ILE A 103 4.94 0.45 12.47
N PRO A 104 6.19 0.61 12.97
CA PRO A 104 6.81 1.92 13.05
C PRO A 104 6.86 2.60 11.67
N ASN A 105 6.33 3.82 11.56
CA ASN A 105 6.12 4.48 10.27
C ASN A 105 7.42 4.59 9.43
N ASN A 106 8.57 4.78 10.08
CA ASN A 106 9.89 4.88 9.44
C ASN A 106 10.52 3.54 9.02
N SER A 107 9.91 2.40 9.38
CA SER A 107 10.45 1.06 9.13
C SER A 107 9.61 0.22 8.15
N CYS A 108 8.56 0.79 7.55
CA CYS A 108 7.63 0.03 6.71
C CYS A 108 8.30 -0.65 5.50
N VAL A 109 9.25 0.02 4.83
CA VAL A 109 9.97 -0.56 3.68
C VAL A 109 10.80 -1.77 4.12
N ASP A 110 11.54 -1.66 5.23
CA ASP A 110 12.35 -2.76 5.73
C ASP A 110 11.48 -3.89 6.28
N PHE A 111 10.34 -3.56 6.89
CA PHE A 111 9.33 -4.53 7.28
C PHE A 111 8.85 -5.36 6.07
N ILE A 112 8.51 -4.73 4.94
CA ILE A 112 8.09 -5.43 3.72
C ILE A 112 9.22 -6.32 3.20
N LYS A 113 10.46 -5.83 3.14
CA LYS A 113 11.61 -6.62 2.66
C LYS A 113 11.84 -7.88 3.49
N LEU A 114 11.80 -7.74 4.81
CA LEU A 114 12.09 -8.84 5.74
C LEU A 114 10.97 -9.87 5.80
N ASN A 115 9.71 -9.42 5.73
CA ASN A 115 8.55 -10.28 6.00
C ASN A 115 7.84 -10.78 4.73
N ILE A 116 8.01 -10.09 3.59
CA ILE A 116 7.24 -10.35 2.37
C ILE A 116 8.15 -10.66 1.19
N SER A 117 9.12 -9.80 0.86
CA SER A 117 9.92 -9.91 -0.39
C SER A 117 10.69 -11.23 -0.57
N ASN A 118 11.02 -11.93 0.51
CA ASN A 118 11.77 -13.19 0.49
C ASN A 118 10.89 -14.44 0.64
N LYS A 119 9.56 -14.30 0.58
CA LYS A 119 8.60 -15.42 0.69
C LYS A 119 8.41 -16.15 -0.64
N ALA A 120 7.65 -17.24 -0.63
CA ALA A 120 7.24 -17.94 -1.85
C ALA A 120 6.34 -17.03 -2.72
N GLU A 121 6.29 -17.26 -4.03
CA GLU A 121 5.66 -16.39 -5.04
C GLU A 121 4.24 -15.89 -4.64
N ARG A 122 3.33 -16.79 -4.23
CA ARG A 122 1.97 -16.40 -3.81
C ARG A 122 1.88 -15.59 -2.52
N GLN A 123 2.96 -15.54 -1.74
CA GLN A 123 3.08 -14.78 -0.51
C GLN A 123 3.81 -13.44 -0.71
N ARG A 124 4.24 -13.12 -1.94
CA ARG A 124 4.87 -11.83 -2.27
C ARG A 124 3.89 -10.83 -2.88
N GLN A 125 2.61 -10.97 -2.55
CA GLN A 125 1.55 -10.05 -2.93
C GLN A 125 1.14 -9.21 -1.72
N ILE A 126 0.86 -7.92 -1.93
CA ILE A 126 0.51 -7.00 -0.84
C ILE A 126 -0.64 -6.06 -1.20
N ILE A 127 -1.60 -5.91 -0.29
CA ILE A 127 -2.61 -4.86 -0.36
C ILE A 127 -2.24 -3.74 0.60
N ILE A 128 -2.32 -2.50 0.12
CA ILE A 128 -2.26 -1.31 0.96
C ILE A 128 -3.68 -0.71 1.01
N ALA A 129 -4.33 -0.90 2.15
CA ALA A 129 -5.63 -0.34 2.45
C ALA A 129 -5.49 1.00 3.17
N SER A 130 -6.34 1.99 2.87
CA SER A 130 -6.33 3.30 3.55
C SER A 130 -7.72 3.71 4.03
N GLU A 131 -7.80 4.15 5.30
CA GLU A 131 -8.99 4.76 5.91
C GLU A 131 -9.36 6.11 5.27
N LYS A 132 -8.43 6.76 4.53
CA LYS A 132 -8.69 7.96 3.70
C LYS A 132 -8.53 7.71 2.20
N ASP A 133 -9.35 8.35 1.37
CA ASP A 133 -9.25 8.26 -0.10
C ASP A 133 -7.98 8.94 -0.61
N THR A 134 -7.61 10.05 0.04
CA THR A 134 -6.36 10.74 -0.18
C THR A 134 -5.30 10.30 0.83
N ILE A 135 -4.18 9.80 0.31
CA ILE A 135 -2.98 9.47 1.07
C ILE A 135 -1.95 10.57 0.80
N ASN A 136 -1.62 11.31 1.86
CA ASN A 136 -0.60 12.36 1.86
C ASN A 136 0.42 12.04 2.96
N ASN A 137 1.31 11.07 2.70
CA ASN A 137 2.24 10.53 3.70
C ASN A 137 3.59 10.21 3.05
N MET A 138 4.65 10.80 3.60
CA MET A 138 6.02 10.64 3.08
C MET A 138 6.51 9.19 3.14
N ASN A 139 6.18 8.45 4.20
CA ASN A 139 6.55 7.04 4.35
C ASN A 139 5.77 6.16 3.37
N PHE A 140 4.52 6.51 3.07
CA PHE A 140 3.78 5.84 2.00
C PHE A 140 4.45 6.05 0.64
N ASN A 141 4.97 7.24 0.34
CA ASN A 141 5.69 7.47 -0.91
C ASN A 141 6.95 6.60 -1.01
N LYS A 142 7.68 6.42 0.10
CA LYS A 142 8.82 5.49 0.16
C LYS A 142 8.41 4.06 -0.14
N ILE A 143 7.28 3.61 0.42
CA ILE A 143 6.70 2.29 0.12
C ILE A 143 6.34 2.23 -1.37
N LEU A 144 5.63 3.22 -1.90
CA LEU A 144 5.21 3.24 -3.31
C LEU A 144 6.40 3.23 -4.27
N THR A 145 7.44 4.03 -4.00
CA THR A 145 8.68 4.02 -4.79
C THR A 145 9.37 2.66 -4.72
N PHE A 146 9.44 2.04 -3.54
CA PHE A 146 9.99 0.70 -3.38
C PHE A 146 9.19 -0.34 -4.18
N LEU A 147 7.86 -0.38 -4.03
CA LEU A 147 6.99 -1.35 -4.70
C LEU A 147 7.04 -1.24 -6.23
N ASN A 148 7.14 -0.02 -6.77
CA ASN A 148 7.27 0.21 -8.22
C ASN A 148 8.63 -0.19 -8.80
N ASN A 149 9.64 -0.48 -7.97
CA ASN A 149 10.94 -0.97 -8.42
C ASN A 149 11.00 -2.49 -8.29
N SER A 150 10.53 -3.20 -9.32
CA SER A 150 10.42 -4.67 -9.35
C SER A 150 11.73 -5.41 -9.07
N LEU A 151 12.87 -4.89 -9.54
CA LEU A 151 14.20 -5.48 -9.28
C LEU A 151 14.52 -5.49 -7.78
N SER A 152 14.16 -4.42 -7.07
CA SER A 152 14.45 -4.27 -5.64
C SER A 152 13.37 -4.86 -4.73
N SER A 153 12.10 -4.81 -5.16
CA SER A 153 10.98 -5.16 -4.30
C SER A 153 10.75 -6.66 -4.22
N LYS A 154 10.97 -7.36 -5.34
CA LYS A 154 10.59 -8.77 -5.52
C LYS A 154 9.12 -9.04 -5.14
N ILE A 155 8.27 -8.00 -5.20
CA ILE A 155 6.83 -8.10 -4.94
C ILE A 155 6.16 -8.43 -6.28
N ASP A 156 5.39 -9.51 -6.31
CA ASP A 156 4.77 -10.04 -7.53
C ASP A 156 3.56 -9.20 -7.95
N ALA A 157 2.80 -8.72 -6.97
CA ALA A 157 1.69 -7.80 -7.21
C ALA A 157 1.42 -6.93 -5.99
N PHE A 158 0.96 -5.71 -6.22
CA PHE A 158 0.39 -4.90 -5.15
C PHE A 158 -0.84 -4.13 -5.62
N LYS A 159 -1.76 -3.89 -4.69
CA LYS A 159 -2.96 -3.09 -4.92
C LYS A 159 -3.14 -2.07 -3.81
N ILE A 160 -3.61 -0.89 -4.16
CA ILE A 160 -3.95 0.16 -3.20
C ILE A 160 -5.45 0.36 -3.26
N ARG A 161 -6.13 0.36 -2.11
CA ARG A 161 -7.59 0.51 -2.04
C ARG A 161 -8.03 1.20 -0.75
N ARG A 162 -9.31 1.56 -0.68
CA ARG A 162 -9.99 1.93 0.58
C ARG A 162 -10.05 0.73 1.51
N THR A 163 -10.03 0.96 2.81
CA THR A 163 -10.31 -0.08 3.82
C THR A 163 -11.72 -0.66 3.66
N THR A 164 -11.88 -1.93 4.05
CA THR A 164 -13.21 -2.57 4.14
C THR A 164 -13.90 -2.19 5.45
N GLN A 165 -15.22 -2.42 5.55
CA GLN A 165 -15.94 -2.20 6.81
C GLN A 165 -15.33 -2.99 7.97
N GLU A 166 -14.91 -4.24 7.72
CA GLU A 166 -14.28 -5.09 8.71
C GLU A 166 -12.95 -4.52 9.19
N GLU A 167 -12.07 -4.10 8.27
CA GLU A 167 -10.77 -3.50 8.61
C GLU A 167 -10.94 -2.26 9.49
N ASP A 168 -11.81 -1.32 9.10
CA ASP A 168 -12.11 -0.10 9.88
C ASP A 168 -12.59 -0.45 11.29
N THR A 169 -13.48 -1.43 11.37
CA THR A 169 -14.10 -1.83 12.63
C THR A 169 -13.07 -2.50 13.54
N VAL A 170 -12.36 -3.51 13.06
CA VAL A 170 -11.40 -4.27 13.87
C VAL A 170 -10.21 -3.40 14.28
N LEU A 171 -9.74 -2.52 13.40
CA LEU A 171 -8.67 -1.57 13.72
C LEU A 171 -9.08 -0.61 14.82
N LYS A 172 -10.34 -0.14 14.85
CA LYS A 172 -10.87 0.67 15.95
C LYS A 172 -10.77 -0.07 17.29
N TYR A 173 -11.23 -1.32 17.36
CA TYR A 173 -11.12 -2.14 18.58
C TYR A 173 -9.66 -2.34 19.00
N LYS A 174 -8.76 -2.62 18.04
CA LYS A 174 -7.31 -2.73 18.29
C LYS A 174 -6.74 -1.47 18.93
N LYS A 175 -7.07 -0.30 18.39
CA LYS A 175 -6.54 0.99 18.86
C LYS A 175 -7.08 1.40 20.23
N ASN A 176 -8.33 1.04 20.52
CA ASN A 176 -8.95 1.36 21.80
C ASN A 176 -8.69 0.31 22.90
N ASN A 177 -8.07 -0.83 22.55
CA ASN A 177 -7.90 -1.98 23.44
C ASN A 177 -9.24 -2.47 24.04
N GLU A 178 -10.28 -2.48 23.21
CA GLU A 178 -11.62 -2.92 23.57
C GLU A 178 -11.83 -4.41 23.28
N TYR A 179 -12.71 -5.07 24.04
CA TYR A 179 -13.12 -6.44 23.74
C TYR A 179 -13.84 -6.51 22.39
N TYR A 180 -13.41 -7.45 21.55
CA TYR A 180 -13.97 -7.66 20.21
C TYR A 180 -14.73 -8.97 20.14
N PHE A 181 -16.02 -8.87 19.79
CA PHE A 181 -16.89 -10.01 19.47
C PHE A 181 -17.57 -9.73 18.14
N SER A 182 -17.16 -10.43 17.08
CA SER A 182 -17.68 -10.27 15.70
C SER A 182 -19.21 -10.32 15.65
N ASP A 183 -19.79 -11.22 16.43
CA ASP A 183 -21.23 -11.52 16.43
C ASP A 183 -22.05 -10.43 17.11
N SER A 184 -21.41 -9.59 17.93
CA SER A 184 -22.04 -8.44 18.59
C SER A 184 -22.02 -7.18 17.70
N ILE A 185 -21.31 -7.21 16.57
CA ILE A 185 -21.20 -6.08 15.66
C ILE A 185 -22.36 -6.11 14.65
N LYS A 186 -23.06 -4.98 14.52
CA LYS A 186 -24.09 -4.80 13.49
C LYS A 186 -23.43 -4.46 12.15
N TRP A 187 -23.09 -5.49 11.39
CA TRP A 187 -22.50 -5.36 10.06
C TRP A 187 -23.47 -4.80 9.03
N ASP A 188 -22.95 -3.96 8.12
CA ASP A 188 -23.72 -3.43 6.99
C ASP A 188 -23.64 -4.46 5.86
N LYS A 189 -24.68 -5.28 5.73
CA LYS A 189 -24.74 -6.38 4.74
C LYS A 189 -24.65 -5.91 3.27
N THR A 190 -24.74 -4.61 3.01
CA THR A 190 -24.50 -4.06 1.66
C THR A 190 -23.01 -3.81 1.38
N LYS A 191 -22.16 -3.83 2.41
CA LYS A 191 -20.72 -3.53 2.35
C LYS A 191 -19.84 -4.70 2.76
N ILE A 192 -20.43 -5.78 3.24
CA ILE A 192 -19.69 -6.98 3.62
C ILE A 192 -20.53 -8.24 3.39
N LYS A 193 -19.89 -9.29 2.87
CA LYS A 193 -20.53 -10.55 2.53
C LYS A 193 -20.13 -11.65 3.52
N PHE A 194 -21.12 -12.39 4.00
CA PHE A 194 -20.93 -13.55 4.86
C PHE A 194 -21.16 -14.82 4.05
N TYR A 195 -20.22 -15.75 4.08
CA TYR A 195 -20.47 -17.11 3.61
C TYR A 195 -21.01 -17.95 4.76
N LYS A 196 -21.91 -18.87 4.42
CA LYS A 196 -22.36 -19.94 5.31
C LYS A 196 -21.48 -21.16 5.14
#